data_AF-A0A643CH34-F1
#
_entry.id   AF-A0A643CH34-F1
#
_cell.length_a   1.000
_cell.length_b   1.000
_cell.length_c   1.000
_cell.angle_alpha   90.00
_cell.angle_beta   90.00
_cell.angle_gamma   90.00
#
_symmetry.space_group_name_H-M   'P 1'
#
loop_
_entity.id
_entity.type
_entity.pdbx_description
1 polymer ?
#
loop_
_entity_poly.entity_id
_entity_poly.type
_entity_poly.pdbx_seq_one_letter_code
_entity_poly.pdbx_strand_id
1 'polypeptide(L)'
;MKGGPDGSSARMMKGEITFSQWMPFMEENCRKCSEDSGICLPENFSINQIFGKALAARKVNHPMLQAALTLKKKGFTTCILTNIWLDDSTQRGSLAQMMCELRPHFDFLIESCRIGMAKPDPQIYKFVLDVLKASPNEPARDLGMVTILIRDTDTALRELEKVTGVQLLQTAAPRPIPCDPSTVSHGYVPIKPGMCLHFVELGSGPAVCLCHGFPESWFSWRYQIPALAQAGFRALAVDMKGYGESSAPPGQSRQPFKGV
;
A
#
# COMPACT_ATOMS: atom_id res chain seq x y z
N MET A 1 16.00 -20.58 15.57
CA MET A 1 14.99 -21.34 14.78
C MET A 1 15.49 -21.52 13.36
N LYS A 2 16.06 -22.68 13.04
CA LYS A 2 16.45 -23.00 11.66
C LYS A 2 15.24 -23.62 10.95
N GLY A 3 14.37 -22.77 10.41
CA GLY A 3 13.38 -23.23 9.43
C GLY A 3 14.12 -23.45 8.12
N GLY A 4 14.28 -24.71 7.70
CA GLY A 4 14.77 -25.02 6.35
C GLY A 4 13.82 -24.49 5.27
N PRO A 5 14.16 -24.67 3.98
CA PRO A 5 13.32 -24.23 2.86
C PRO A 5 11.88 -24.75 2.88
N ASP A 6 11.64 -25.85 3.63
CA ASP A 6 10.32 -26.48 3.82
C ASP A 6 9.73 -26.28 5.23
N GLY A 7 10.37 -25.43 6.05
CA GLY A 7 9.87 -25.11 7.40
C GLY A 7 8.53 -24.36 7.35
N SER A 8 7.74 -24.44 8.43
CA SER A 8 6.40 -23.82 8.51
C SER A 8 6.40 -22.33 8.12
N SER A 9 7.41 -21.56 8.52
CA SER A 9 7.55 -20.15 8.12
C SER A 9 7.79 -19.98 6.63
N ALA A 10 8.59 -20.84 5.99
CA ALA A 10 8.83 -20.78 4.55
C ALA A 10 7.55 -21.11 3.76
N ARG A 11 6.83 -22.15 4.19
CA ARG A 11 5.52 -22.54 3.65
C ARG A 11 4.49 -21.40 3.77
N MET A 12 4.46 -20.71 4.91
CA MET A 12 3.61 -19.54 5.12
C MET A 12 3.97 -18.39 4.16
N MET A 13 5.26 -18.11 3.97
CA MET A 13 5.72 -17.05 3.04
C MET A 13 5.43 -17.40 1.58
N LYS A 14 5.38 -18.69 1.21
CA LYS A 14 4.97 -19.15 -0.12
C LYS A 14 3.44 -19.25 -0.28
N GLY A 15 2.67 -18.98 0.78
CA GLY A 15 1.21 -19.01 0.74
C GLY A 15 0.60 -20.41 0.81
N GLU A 16 1.39 -21.43 1.15
CA GLU A 16 0.91 -22.82 1.29
C GLU A 16 0.06 -23.02 2.56
N ILE A 17 0.29 -22.19 3.58
CA ILE A 17 -0.47 -22.17 4.83
C ILE A 17 -0.77 -20.72 5.24
N THR A 18 -1.87 -20.50 5.95
CA THR A 18 -2.25 -19.19 6.49
C THR A 18 -1.53 -18.86 7.80
N PHE A 19 -1.66 -17.61 8.26
CA PHE A 19 -1.15 -17.17 9.56
C PHE A 19 -1.67 -18.03 10.71
N SER A 20 -2.98 -18.28 10.75
CA SER A 20 -3.61 -19.05 11.83
C SER A 20 -3.16 -20.51 11.83
N GLN A 21 -2.90 -21.10 10.65
CA GLN A 21 -2.33 -22.45 10.53
C GLN A 21 -0.85 -22.50 10.91
N TRP A 22 -0.10 -21.43 10.67
CA TRP A 22 1.32 -21.34 11.01
C TRP A 22 1.56 -21.20 12.52
N MET A 23 0.68 -20.50 13.22
CA MET A 23 0.82 -20.17 14.65
C MET A 23 1.17 -21.36 15.55
N PRO A 24 0.45 -22.50 15.52
CA PRO A 24 0.78 -23.65 16.39
C PRO A 24 2.19 -24.20 16.17
N PHE A 25 2.66 -24.23 14.91
CA PHE A 25 4.03 -24.66 14.60
C PHE A 25 5.07 -23.71 15.19
N MET A 26 4.79 -22.40 15.17
CA MET A 26 5.70 -21.42 15.75
C MET A 26 5.77 -21.56 17.27
N GLU A 27 4.65 -21.76 17.94
CA GLU A 27 4.63 -21.98 19.39
C GLU A 27 5.36 -23.26 19.79
N GLU A 28 5.19 -24.34 19.04
CA GLU A 28 5.94 -25.57 19.25
C GLU A 28 7.45 -25.37 19.06
N ASN A 29 7.84 -24.64 18.01
CA ASN A 29 9.25 -24.29 17.78
C ASN A 29 9.84 -23.44 18.92
N CYS A 30 9.04 -22.51 19.47
CA CYS A 30 9.44 -21.74 20.64
C CYS A 30 9.65 -22.62 21.88
N ARG A 31 8.73 -23.56 22.14
CA ARG A 31 8.85 -24.52 23.26
C ARG A 31 10.10 -25.39 23.12
N LYS A 32 10.34 -25.96 21.95
CA LYS A 32 11.57 -26.76 21.69
C LYS A 32 12.84 -25.93 21.91
N CYS A 33 12.90 -24.71 21.37
CA CYS A 33 14.06 -23.84 21.60
C CYS A 33 14.23 -23.44 23.08
N SER A 34 13.12 -23.30 23.83
CA SER A 34 13.12 -23.02 25.26
C SER A 34 13.69 -24.19 26.07
N GLU A 35 13.28 -25.41 25.74
CA GLU A 35 13.83 -26.66 26.31
C GLU A 35 15.33 -26.80 26.00
N ASP A 36 15.72 -26.64 24.74
CA ASP A 36 17.12 -26.78 24.30
C ASP A 36 18.05 -25.75 24.94
N SER A 37 17.53 -24.57 25.29
CA SER A 37 18.31 -23.49 25.91
C SER A 37 18.25 -23.47 27.44
N GLY A 38 17.40 -24.32 28.05
CA GLY A 38 17.17 -24.31 29.50
C GLY A 38 16.46 -23.06 30.03
N ILE A 39 15.86 -22.24 29.15
CA ILE A 39 15.16 -21.01 29.51
C ILE A 39 13.66 -21.28 29.45
N CYS A 40 12.93 -21.10 30.56
CA CYS A 40 11.47 -21.28 30.57
C CYS A 40 10.75 -20.10 29.89
N LEU A 41 9.77 -20.40 29.03
CA LEU A 41 8.83 -19.40 28.53
C LEU A 41 7.87 -18.93 29.65
N PRO A 42 7.43 -17.66 29.66
CA PRO A 42 6.39 -17.19 30.57
C PRO A 42 5.07 -17.97 30.43
N GLU A 43 4.31 -18.11 31.53
CA GLU A 43 3.03 -18.84 31.53
C GLU A 43 2.01 -18.29 30.53
N ASN A 44 2.05 -16.98 30.27
CA ASN A 44 1.17 -16.28 29.34
C ASN A 44 1.79 -16.09 27.94
N PHE A 45 2.82 -16.85 27.59
CA PHE A 45 3.45 -16.78 26.28
C PHE A 45 2.44 -17.06 25.16
N SER A 46 2.33 -16.14 24.19
CA SER A 46 1.44 -16.29 23.04
C SER A 46 2.06 -15.64 21.81
N ILE A 47 2.27 -16.43 20.76
CA ILE A 47 2.79 -15.92 19.48
C ILE A 47 1.78 -14.94 18.86
N ASN A 48 0.49 -15.22 18.98
CA ASN A 48 -0.57 -14.34 18.48
C ASN A 48 -0.49 -12.94 19.12
N GLN A 49 -0.31 -12.85 20.44
CA GLN A 49 -0.18 -11.55 21.12
C GLN A 49 1.09 -10.81 20.71
N ILE A 50 2.21 -11.51 20.57
CA ILE A 50 3.48 -10.92 20.15
C ILE A 50 3.36 -10.36 18.73
N PHE A 51 2.84 -11.16 17.79
CA PHE A 51 2.65 -10.72 16.40
C PHE A 51 1.62 -9.62 16.28
N GLY A 52 0.49 -9.72 16.99
CA GLY A 52 -0.53 -8.67 17.00
C GLY A 52 0.03 -7.32 17.45
N LYS A 53 0.81 -7.29 18.53
CA LYS A 53 1.51 -6.08 19.00
C LYS A 53 2.53 -5.58 17.98
N ALA A 54 3.32 -6.48 17.40
CA ALA A 54 4.32 -6.12 16.41
C ALA A 54 3.70 -5.52 15.13
N LEU A 55 2.61 -6.11 14.63
CA LEU A 55 1.87 -5.63 13.47
C LEU A 55 1.22 -4.27 13.74
N ALA A 56 0.56 -4.11 14.91
CA ALA A 56 -0.05 -2.84 15.29
C ALA A 56 0.98 -1.70 15.47
N ALA A 57 2.22 -2.03 15.86
CA ALA A 57 3.29 -1.05 16.00
C ALA A 57 3.98 -0.69 14.67
N ARG A 58 3.78 -1.45 13.59
CA ARG A 58 4.37 -1.15 12.28
C ARG A 58 3.79 0.15 11.73
N LYS A 59 4.66 0.98 11.18
CA LYS A 59 4.30 2.23 10.51
C LYS A 59 4.99 2.29 9.16
N VAL A 60 4.39 3.02 8.24
CA VAL A 60 5.03 3.35 6.97
C VAL A 60 6.25 4.22 7.23
N ASN A 61 7.38 3.84 6.63
CA ASN A 61 8.57 4.70 6.60
C ASN A 61 8.34 5.80 5.57
N HIS A 62 7.77 6.92 6.00
CA HIS A 62 7.39 8.02 5.10
C HIS A 62 8.56 8.58 4.29
N PRO A 63 9.78 8.82 4.84
CA PRO A 63 10.92 9.26 4.03
C PRO A 63 11.24 8.29 2.87
N MET A 64 11.20 6.97 3.12
CA MET A 64 11.42 5.97 2.06
C MET A 64 10.30 5.98 1.01
N LEU A 65 9.04 6.12 1.44
CA LEU A 65 7.91 6.27 0.52
C LEU A 65 8.06 7.54 -0.35
N GLN A 66 8.56 8.64 0.23
CA GLN A 66 8.81 9.87 -0.53
C GLN A 66 9.89 9.71 -1.58
N ALA A 67 10.96 9.01 -1.25
CA ALA A 67 12.01 8.70 -2.22
C ALA A 67 11.46 7.86 -3.38
N ALA A 68 10.67 6.81 -3.10
CA ALA A 68 10.03 5.99 -4.12
C ALA A 68 9.11 6.84 -5.03
N LEU A 69 8.30 7.73 -4.46
CA LEU A 69 7.43 8.63 -5.23
C LEU A 69 8.21 9.62 -6.09
N THR A 70 9.34 10.12 -5.58
CA THR A 70 10.22 11.03 -6.32
C THR A 70 10.87 10.32 -7.50
N LEU A 71 11.37 9.11 -7.31
CA LEU A 71 11.91 8.28 -8.40
C LEU A 71 10.84 7.97 -9.44
N LYS A 72 9.62 7.59 -9.02
CA LYS A 72 8.50 7.36 -9.94
C LYS A 72 8.17 8.60 -10.78
N LYS A 73 8.12 9.78 -10.17
CA LYS A 73 7.95 11.07 -10.88
C LYS A 73 9.07 11.38 -11.86
N LYS A 74 10.27 10.84 -11.65
CA LYS A 74 11.42 10.95 -12.56
C LYS A 74 11.46 9.86 -13.64
N GLY A 75 10.41 9.03 -13.75
CA GLY A 75 10.25 8.03 -14.80
C GLY A 75 10.76 6.63 -14.43
N PHE A 76 11.17 6.39 -13.17
CA PHE A 76 11.53 5.05 -12.72
C PHE A 76 10.28 4.19 -12.55
N THR A 77 10.33 2.94 -13.02
CA THR A 77 9.38 1.91 -12.61
C THR A 77 9.68 1.47 -11.19
N THR A 78 8.67 1.47 -10.32
CA THR A 78 8.82 1.17 -8.89
C THR A 78 8.00 -0.06 -8.47
N CYS A 79 8.59 -0.89 -7.61
CA CYS A 79 7.98 -2.15 -7.17
C CYS A 79 8.23 -2.41 -5.69
N ILE A 80 7.20 -2.85 -4.96
CA ILE A 80 7.35 -3.48 -3.65
C ILE A 80 7.52 -4.99 -3.86
N LEU A 81 8.64 -5.55 -3.42
CA LEU A 81 8.87 -6.99 -3.35
C LEU A 81 8.97 -7.44 -1.89
N THR A 82 7.93 -8.12 -1.39
CA THR A 82 7.81 -8.43 0.04
C THR A 82 7.63 -9.93 0.31
N ASN A 83 8.32 -10.43 1.35
CA ASN A 83 7.96 -11.70 1.96
C ASN A 83 6.81 -11.40 2.94
N ILE A 84 5.60 -11.80 2.57
CA ILE A 84 4.36 -11.57 3.33
C ILE A 84 3.54 -12.86 3.31
N TRP A 85 2.55 -12.95 4.19
CA TRP A 85 1.73 -14.14 4.38
C TRP A 85 0.24 -13.86 4.15
N LEU A 86 -0.55 -14.92 4.03
CA LEU A 86 -2.00 -14.83 4.03
C LEU A 86 -2.50 -14.67 5.48
N ASP A 87 -2.89 -13.45 5.84
CA ASP A 87 -3.39 -13.11 7.18
C ASP A 87 -4.91 -13.34 7.27
N ASP A 88 -5.29 -14.45 7.90
CA ASP A 88 -6.67 -14.84 8.21
C ASP A 88 -7.06 -14.54 9.65
N SER A 89 -6.24 -13.78 10.40
CA SER A 89 -6.52 -13.43 11.79
C SER A 89 -7.68 -12.43 11.92
N THR A 90 -8.15 -12.25 13.15
CA THR A 90 -9.11 -11.20 13.50
C THR A 90 -8.52 -9.79 13.40
N GLN A 91 -7.18 -9.66 13.37
CA GLN A 91 -6.46 -8.38 13.33
C GLN A 91 -5.94 -8.00 11.93
N ARG A 92 -6.26 -8.81 10.90
CA ARG A 92 -5.83 -8.64 9.49
C ARG A 92 -6.07 -7.26 8.90
N GLY A 93 -7.05 -6.50 9.44
CA GLY A 93 -7.42 -5.17 8.96
C GLY A 93 -6.27 -4.17 9.00
N SER A 94 -5.39 -4.25 10.01
CA SER A 94 -4.25 -3.33 10.15
C SER A 94 -3.23 -3.48 9.02
N LEU A 95 -2.83 -4.71 8.72
CA LEU A 95 -1.92 -5.02 7.62
C LEU A 95 -2.57 -4.71 6.27
N ALA A 96 -3.85 -5.06 6.10
CA ALA A 96 -4.60 -4.76 4.88
C ALA A 96 -4.67 -3.24 4.62
N GLN A 97 -4.94 -2.43 5.64
CA GLN A 97 -4.98 -0.97 5.52
C GLN A 97 -3.63 -0.40 5.08
N MET A 98 -2.52 -0.86 5.68
CA MET A 98 -1.17 -0.45 5.29
C MET A 98 -0.84 -0.82 3.84
N MET A 99 -1.21 -2.02 3.40
CA MET A 99 -0.97 -2.45 2.02
C MET A 99 -1.83 -1.67 1.03
N CYS A 100 -3.09 -1.37 1.38
CA CYS A 100 -3.97 -0.50 0.59
C CYS A 100 -3.45 0.94 0.50
N GLU A 101 -2.84 1.46 1.56
CA GLU A 101 -2.18 2.77 1.54
C GLU A 101 -0.96 2.77 0.62
N LEU A 102 -0.10 1.74 0.69
CA LEU A 102 1.13 1.68 -0.08
C LEU A 102 0.90 1.40 -1.58
N ARG A 103 0.00 0.48 -1.90
CA ARG A 103 -0.17 -0.08 -3.26
C ARG A 103 -0.32 0.97 -4.38
N PRO A 104 -1.13 2.05 -4.24
CA PRO A 104 -1.34 3.03 -5.30
C PRO A 104 -0.07 3.82 -5.68
N HIS A 105 0.92 3.87 -4.78
CA HIS A 105 2.16 4.61 -5.00
C HIS A 105 3.16 3.90 -5.92
N PHE A 106 3.03 2.57 -6.09
CA PHE A 106 3.98 1.75 -6.84
C PHE A 106 3.33 1.19 -8.10
N ASP A 107 4.13 0.92 -9.13
CA ASP A 107 3.62 0.29 -10.36
C ASP A 107 3.25 -1.16 -10.09
N PHE A 108 4.10 -1.86 -9.34
CA PHE A 108 3.93 -3.26 -8.98
C PHE A 108 4.01 -3.49 -7.48
N LEU A 109 3.21 -4.47 -7.02
CA LEU A 109 3.31 -5.07 -5.69
C LEU A 109 3.40 -6.58 -5.88
N ILE A 110 4.52 -7.16 -5.48
CA ILE A 110 4.80 -8.59 -5.58
C ILE A 110 4.87 -9.16 -4.16
N GLU A 111 3.91 -10.01 -3.85
CA GLU A 111 3.72 -10.65 -2.55
C GLU A 111 4.13 -12.11 -2.63
N SER A 112 5.07 -12.54 -1.79
CA SER A 112 5.60 -13.91 -1.83
C SER A 112 4.49 -14.98 -1.75
N CYS A 113 3.50 -14.77 -0.88
CA CYS A 113 2.40 -15.71 -0.68
C CYS A 113 1.43 -15.80 -1.86
N ARG A 114 1.47 -14.84 -2.80
CA ARG A 114 0.64 -14.85 -4.02
C ARG A 114 1.32 -15.53 -5.18
N ILE A 115 2.65 -15.52 -5.20
CA ILE A 115 3.44 -16.06 -6.32
C ILE A 115 4.12 -17.40 -6.00
N GLY A 116 3.99 -17.91 -4.77
CA GLY A 116 4.58 -19.19 -4.38
C GLY A 116 6.10 -19.18 -4.23
N MET A 117 6.72 -18.00 -4.22
CA MET A 117 8.17 -17.81 -4.17
C MET A 117 8.52 -16.83 -3.05
N ALA A 118 9.62 -17.05 -2.33
CA ALA A 118 10.05 -16.18 -1.24
C ALA A 118 11.55 -15.88 -1.33
N LYS A 119 11.95 -14.66 -0.98
CA LYS A 119 13.37 -14.32 -0.82
C LYS A 119 13.98 -15.21 0.28
N PRO A 120 15.22 -15.71 0.13
CA PRO A 120 16.23 -15.31 -0.86
C PRO A 120 16.31 -16.20 -2.13
N ASP A 121 15.27 -16.97 -2.48
CA ASP A 121 15.29 -17.83 -3.67
C ASP A 121 15.61 -17.03 -4.95
N PRO A 122 16.66 -17.39 -5.73
CA PRO A 122 17.03 -16.71 -6.97
C PRO A 122 15.87 -16.56 -7.99
N GLN A 123 14.92 -17.49 -8.01
CA GLN A 123 13.80 -17.48 -8.95
C GLN A 123 12.89 -16.26 -8.77
N ILE A 124 12.72 -15.77 -7.54
CA ILE A 124 11.87 -14.61 -7.27
C ILE A 124 12.41 -13.34 -7.95
N TYR A 125 13.74 -13.21 -8.05
CA TYR A 125 14.37 -12.05 -8.66
C TYR A 125 14.27 -12.10 -10.19
N LYS A 126 14.36 -13.29 -10.79
CA LYS A 126 14.10 -13.48 -12.23
C LYS A 126 12.67 -13.11 -12.57
N PHE A 127 11.71 -13.62 -11.80
CA PHE A 127 10.29 -13.27 -11.94
C PHE A 127 10.07 -11.75 -11.87
N VAL A 128 10.70 -11.07 -10.91
CA VAL A 128 10.59 -9.62 -10.78
C VAL A 128 11.16 -8.90 -12.01
N LEU A 129 12.34 -9.29 -12.50
CA LEU A 129 12.93 -8.70 -13.71
C LEU A 129 12.00 -8.84 -14.93
N ASP A 130 11.37 -10.01 -15.09
CA ASP A 130 10.42 -10.27 -16.17
C ASP A 130 9.17 -9.39 -16.04
N VAL A 131 8.61 -9.26 -14.83
CA VAL A 131 7.45 -8.38 -14.56
C VAL A 131 7.77 -6.92 -14.85
N LEU A 132 8.96 -6.47 -14.44
CA LEU A 132 9.41 -5.09 -14.66
C LEU A 132 9.84 -4.84 -16.11
N LYS A 133 9.94 -5.88 -16.94
CA LYS A 133 10.53 -5.84 -18.29
C LYS A 133 11.89 -5.15 -18.30
N ALA A 134 12.64 -5.33 -17.21
CA ALA A 134 13.92 -4.68 -17.00
C ALA A 134 15.03 -5.68 -17.34
N SER A 135 15.91 -5.29 -18.25
CA SER A 135 17.15 -6.04 -18.46
C SER A 135 18.12 -5.68 -17.35
N PRO A 136 18.65 -6.67 -16.61
CA PRO A 136 19.75 -6.42 -15.69
C PRO A 136 20.94 -5.86 -16.49
N ASN A 137 21.39 -4.64 -16.18
CA ASN A 137 22.61 -4.10 -16.79
C ASN A 137 23.89 -4.72 -16.19
N GLU A 138 23.83 -5.39 -15.04
CA GLU A 138 24.97 -6.04 -14.33
C GLU A 138 24.44 -7.18 -13.43
N PRO A 139 24.84 -7.48 -12.17
CA PRO A 139 24.27 -8.52 -11.26
C PRO A 139 23.71 -7.99 -9.85
N ALA A 140 22.54 -8.39 -9.25
CA ALA A 140 21.87 -7.85 -8.03
C ALA A 140 22.76 -7.77 -6.79
N ARG A 141 23.53 -8.83 -6.60
CA ARG A 141 24.98 -8.72 -6.72
C ARG A 141 25.49 -9.75 -7.72
N ASP A 142 24.65 -10.77 -8.01
CA ASP A 142 24.81 -11.85 -9.01
C ASP A 142 23.79 -11.84 -10.21
N LEU A 143 22.76 -10.95 -10.23
CA LEU A 143 21.73 -10.68 -11.32
C LEU A 143 21.19 -9.20 -11.59
N GLY A 144 21.71 -8.32 -12.43
CA GLY A 144 21.47 -6.87 -12.57
C GLY A 144 22.06 -5.83 -11.64
N MET A 145 21.58 -5.91 -10.42
CA MET A 145 21.03 -4.75 -9.73
C MET A 145 22.03 -4.08 -8.78
N VAL A 146 21.92 -2.77 -8.70
CA VAL A 146 22.46 -2.03 -7.56
C VAL A 146 21.69 -2.42 -6.30
N THR A 147 22.39 -2.84 -5.25
CA THR A 147 21.79 -3.17 -3.94
C THR A 147 22.24 -2.21 -2.86
N ILE A 148 21.28 -1.78 -2.05
CA ILE A 148 21.49 -0.92 -0.88
C ILE A 148 21.00 -1.66 0.35
N LEU A 149 21.88 -1.84 1.33
CA LEU A 149 21.53 -2.46 2.60
C LEU A 149 20.96 -1.39 3.55
N ILE A 150 19.66 -1.46 3.82
CA ILE A 150 19.00 -0.49 4.69
C ILE A 150 19.24 -0.86 6.15
N ARG A 151 20.08 -0.09 6.84
CA ARG A 151 20.24 -0.11 8.31
C ARG A 151 19.63 1.12 8.96
N ASP A 152 19.82 2.25 8.30
CA ASP A 152 19.31 3.57 8.65
C ASP A 152 18.69 4.18 7.38
N THR A 153 17.62 4.96 7.56
CA THR A 153 16.86 5.52 6.43
C THR A 153 17.67 6.58 5.71
N ASP A 154 18.29 7.52 6.42
CA ASP A 154 19.01 8.64 5.81
C ASP A 154 20.24 8.14 5.04
N THR A 155 20.99 7.20 5.62
CA THR A 155 22.15 6.58 4.97
C THR A 155 21.74 5.85 3.69
N ALA A 156 20.67 5.06 3.74
CA ALA A 156 20.16 4.37 2.55
C ALA A 156 19.69 5.34 1.46
N LEU A 157 19.05 6.45 1.84
CA LEU A 157 18.62 7.48 0.90
C LEU A 157 19.80 8.22 0.25
N ARG A 158 20.90 8.47 0.97
CA ARG A 158 22.14 9.01 0.39
C ARG A 158 22.75 8.08 -0.65
N GLU A 159 22.80 6.80 -0.35
CA GLU A 159 23.28 5.79 -1.31
C GLU A 159 22.38 5.74 -2.54
N LEU A 160 21.05 5.78 -2.34
CA LEU A 160 20.07 5.75 -3.42
C LEU A 160 20.14 7.01 -4.31
N GLU A 161 20.30 8.18 -3.70
CA GLU A 161 20.52 9.46 -4.40
C GLU A 161 21.80 9.40 -5.25
N LYS A 162 22.90 8.88 -4.69
CA LYS A 162 24.18 8.74 -5.40
C LYS A 162 24.07 7.86 -6.65
N VAL A 163 23.37 6.73 -6.57
CA VAL A 163 23.29 5.77 -7.69
C VAL A 163 22.24 6.14 -8.73
N THR A 164 21.21 6.91 -8.33
CA THR A 164 20.15 7.36 -9.25
C THR A 164 20.43 8.74 -9.85
N GLY A 165 21.28 9.56 -9.21
CA GLY A 165 21.48 10.97 -9.56
C GLY A 165 20.27 11.86 -9.26
N VAL A 166 19.29 11.36 -8.52
CA VAL A 166 18.06 12.08 -8.15
C VAL A 166 18.18 12.57 -6.71
N GLN A 167 17.88 13.84 -6.45
CA GLN A 167 17.81 14.36 -5.08
C GLN A 167 16.63 13.74 -4.33
N LEU A 168 16.91 13.02 -3.24
CA LEU A 168 15.93 12.29 -2.41
C LEU A 168 15.92 12.78 -0.96
N LEU A 169 17.01 13.41 -0.49
CA LEU A 169 17.06 14.04 0.82
C LEU A 169 16.48 15.45 0.80
N GLN A 170 15.86 15.86 1.92
CA GLN A 170 15.35 17.22 2.15
C GLN A 170 14.35 17.72 1.10
N THR A 171 13.69 16.82 0.37
CA THR A 171 12.59 17.19 -0.52
C THR A 171 11.42 17.74 0.29
N ALA A 172 10.84 18.84 -0.16
CA ALA A 172 9.62 19.40 0.43
C ALA A 172 8.54 18.32 0.56
N ALA A 173 7.70 18.42 1.60
CA ALA A 173 6.61 17.48 1.82
C ALA A 173 5.80 17.33 0.51
N PRO A 174 5.52 16.10 0.07
CA PRO A 174 4.75 15.89 -1.15
C PRO A 174 3.38 16.55 -0.99
N ARG A 175 2.83 17.02 -2.11
CA ARG A 175 1.38 17.24 -2.15
C ARG A 175 0.68 15.91 -1.93
N PRO A 176 -0.48 15.87 -1.25
CA PRO A 176 -1.32 14.67 -1.19
C PRO A 176 -1.52 14.09 -2.59
N ILE A 177 -1.70 12.78 -2.70
CA ILE A 177 -2.02 12.17 -3.99
C ILE A 177 -3.35 12.76 -4.46
N PRO A 178 -3.44 13.34 -5.66
CA PRO A 178 -4.73 13.69 -6.22
C PRO A 178 -5.48 12.40 -6.57
N CYS A 179 -6.76 12.37 -6.28
CA CYS A 179 -7.69 11.38 -6.82
C CYS A 179 -7.56 11.28 -8.35
N ASP A 180 -7.42 10.06 -8.87
CA ASP A 180 -7.56 9.77 -10.30
C ASP A 180 -9.05 9.49 -10.59
N PRO A 181 -9.72 10.30 -11.46
CA PRO A 181 -11.12 10.10 -11.81
C PRO A 181 -11.47 8.69 -12.26
N SER A 182 -10.56 7.98 -12.93
CA SER A 182 -10.81 6.62 -13.43
C SER A 182 -10.82 5.55 -12.34
N THR A 183 -10.35 5.89 -11.13
CA THR A 183 -10.14 4.93 -10.03
C THR A 183 -11.11 5.10 -8.86
N VAL A 184 -11.92 6.17 -8.86
CA VAL A 184 -12.94 6.39 -7.83
C VAL A 184 -14.29 5.82 -8.23
N SER A 185 -15.09 5.52 -7.20
CA SER A 185 -16.46 5.07 -7.42
C SER A 185 -17.35 6.26 -7.73
N HIS A 186 -18.03 6.23 -8.87
CA HIS A 186 -19.02 7.23 -9.26
C HIS A 186 -20.42 6.78 -8.84
N GLY A 187 -21.13 7.62 -8.09
CA GLY A 187 -22.48 7.39 -7.60
C GLY A 187 -23.47 8.41 -8.15
N TYR A 188 -24.71 7.98 -8.33
CA TYR A 188 -25.80 8.80 -8.86
C TYR A 188 -27.04 8.62 -7.99
N VAL A 189 -27.58 9.72 -7.48
CA VAL A 189 -28.78 9.71 -6.64
C VAL A 189 -29.85 10.59 -7.28
N PRO A 190 -30.97 10.01 -7.73
CA PRO A 190 -32.16 10.77 -8.07
C PRO A 190 -32.71 11.46 -6.83
N ILE A 191 -32.85 12.79 -6.87
CA ILE A 191 -33.38 13.57 -5.73
C ILE A 191 -34.81 14.06 -5.94
N LYS A 192 -35.27 14.11 -7.20
CA LYS A 192 -36.68 14.29 -7.61
C LYS A 192 -36.81 13.96 -9.11
N PRO A 193 -38.03 13.87 -9.68
CA PRO A 193 -38.20 13.60 -11.11
C PRO A 193 -37.39 14.57 -11.99
N GLY A 194 -36.58 14.01 -12.88
CA GLY A 194 -35.71 14.78 -13.79
C GLY A 194 -34.49 15.45 -13.13
N MET A 195 -34.18 15.14 -11.87
CA MET A 195 -33.02 15.72 -11.17
C MET A 195 -32.23 14.64 -10.42
N CYS A 196 -30.98 14.48 -10.83
CA CYS A 196 -30.01 13.54 -10.29
C CYS A 196 -28.75 14.29 -9.84
N LEU A 197 -28.19 13.90 -8.70
CA LEU A 197 -26.87 14.32 -8.25
C LEU A 197 -25.85 13.23 -8.51
N HIS A 198 -24.75 13.61 -9.11
CA HIS A 198 -23.53 12.84 -9.20
C HIS A 198 -22.62 13.13 -8.00
N PHE A 199 -21.95 12.11 -7.50
CA PHE A 199 -20.87 12.24 -6.53
C PHE A 199 -19.79 11.18 -6.77
N VAL A 200 -18.57 11.45 -6.34
CA VAL A 200 -17.54 10.42 -6.20
C VAL A 200 -17.40 9.98 -4.75
N GLU A 201 -17.04 8.72 -4.56
CA GLU A 201 -16.93 8.08 -3.26
C GLU A 201 -15.58 7.39 -3.09
N LEU A 202 -14.98 7.59 -1.91
CA LEU A 202 -13.78 6.86 -1.48
C LEU A 202 -13.74 6.68 0.03
N GLY A 203 -13.23 5.53 0.49
CA GLY A 203 -13.02 5.23 1.90
C GLY A 203 -14.23 4.59 2.58
N SER A 204 -14.15 4.46 3.90
CA SER A 204 -15.16 3.84 4.76
C SER A 204 -15.17 4.54 6.12
N GLY A 205 -16.24 4.34 6.90
CA GLY A 205 -16.42 5.03 8.19
C GLY A 205 -17.46 6.17 8.12
N PRO A 206 -17.39 7.16 9.03
CA PRO A 206 -18.34 8.27 9.05
C PRO A 206 -18.35 9.05 7.73
N ALA A 207 -19.55 9.38 7.24
CA ALA A 207 -19.71 10.08 5.97
C ALA A 207 -19.29 11.55 6.08
N VAL A 208 -18.48 12.02 5.12
CA VAL A 208 -18.09 13.42 4.95
C VAL A 208 -18.51 13.87 3.55
N CYS A 209 -19.51 14.74 3.48
CA CYS A 209 -20.01 15.30 2.23
C CYS A 209 -19.25 16.59 1.88
N LEU A 210 -18.61 16.61 0.71
CA LEU A 210 -17.81 17.74 0.21
C LEU A 210 -18.59 18.47 -0.88
N CYS A 211 -18.90 19.74 -0.63
CA CYS A 211 -19.65 20.62 -1.52
C CYS A 211 -18.72 21.70 -2.08
N HIS A 212 -18.52 21.74 -3.40
CA HIS A 212 -17.65 22.74 -4.03
C HIS A 212 -18.33 24.13 -4.18
N GLY A 213 -17.53 25.18 -4.43
CA GLY A 213 -18.00 26.54 -4.67
C GLY A 213 -18.32 26.85 -6.14
N PHE A 214 -18.24 28.13 -6.53
CA PHE A 214 -18.50 28.62 -7.88
C PHE A 214 -17.24 29.24 -8.50
N PRO A 215 -16.91 28.96 -9.78
CA PRO A 215 -17.32 27.82 -10.61
C PRO A 215 -16.34 26.65 -10.43
N GLU A 216 -16.81 25.51 -9.94
CA GLU A 216 -15.96 24.37 -9.55
C GLU A 216 -16.58 23.00 -9.91
N SER A 217 -16.00 21.91 -9.42
CA SER A 217 -16.46 20.52 -9.60
C SER A 217 -16.08 19.68 -8.37
N TRP A 218 -16.63 18.47 -8.25
CA TRP A 218 -16.13 17.47 -7.28
C TRP A 218 -14.59 17.36 -7.31
N PHE A 219 -13.96 17.52 -8.48
CA PHE A 219 -12.52 17.41 -8.67
C PHE A 219 -11.69 18.50 -7.98
N SER A 220 -12.33 19.59 -7.52
CA SER A 220 -11.68 20.55 -6.62
C SER A 220 -11.18 19.89 -5.34
N TRP A 221 -11.84 18.83 -4.89
CA TRP A 221 -11.51 18.07 -3.69
C TRP A 221 -10.53 16.91 -3.92
N ARG A 222 -9.89 16.81 -5.09
CA ARG A 222 -9.02 15.69 -5.46
C ARG A 222 -7.91 15.39 -4.46
N TYR A 223 -7.43 16.38 -3.70
CA TYR A 223 -6.41 16.19 -2.68
C TYR A 223 -6.99 15.81 -1.30
N GLN A 224 -8.24 16.19 -1.03
CA GLN A 224 -8.92 15.93 0.24
C GLN A 224 -9.57 14.56 0.26
N ILE A 225 -10.10 14.09 -0.88
CA ILE A 225 -10.80 12.79 -0.97
C ILE A 225 -9.90 11.64 -0.47
N PRO A 226 -8.66 11.44 -0.98
CA PRO A 226 -7.79 10.37 -0.50
C PRO A 226 -7.34 10.57 0.95
N ALA A 227 -7.08 11.82 1.36
CA ALA A 227 -6.65 12.14 2.72
C ALA A 227 -7.73 11.81 3.77
N LEU A 228 -8.99 12.13 3.47
CA LEU A 228 -10.13 11.81 4.34
C LEU A 228 -10.38 10.29 4.39
N ALA A 229 -10.31 9.61 3.23
CA ALA A 229 -10.42 8.16 3.17
C ALA A 229 -9.35 7.47 4.03
N GLN A 230 -8.10 7.92 3.92
CA GLN A 230 -6.99 7.42 4.72
C GLN A 230 -7.17 7.69 6.21
N ALA A 231 -7.77 8.83 6.56
CA ALA A 231 -8.11 9.18 7.95
C ALA A 231 -9.31 8.40 8.52
N GLY A 232 -9.90 7.47 7.76
CA GLY A 232 -11.00 6.60 8.21
C GLY A 232 -12.40 7.21 8.04
N PHE A 233 -12.55 8.11 7.06
CA PHE A 233 -13.85 8.66 6.68
C PHE A 233 -14.30 8.13 5.33
N ARG A 234 -15.62 8.09 5.14
CA ARG A 234 -16.25 7.87 3.83
C ARG A 234 -16.44 9.23 3.15
N ALA A 235 -15.54 9.60 2.25
CA ALA A 235 -15.59 10.87 1.53
C ALA A 235 -16.58 10.78 0.36
N LEU A 236 -17.51 11.74 0.29
CA LEU A 236 -18.51 11.88 -0.77
C LEU A 236 -18.36 13.27 -1.39
N ALA A 237 -17.67 13.38 -2.53
CA ALA A 237 -17.50 14.67 -3.21
C ALA A 237 -18.55 14.84 -4.31
N VAL A 238 -19.43 15.81 -4.13
CA VAL A 238 -20.62 15.99 -4.96
C VAL A 238 -20.33 16.96 -6.09
N ASP A 239 -20.74 16.64 -7.32
CA ASP A 239 -20.97 17.69 -8.30
C ASP A 239 -22.25 18.41 -7.90
N MET A 240 -22.13 19.68 -7.52
CA MET A 240 -23.29 20.46 -7.10
C MET A 240 -24.28 20.58 -8.26
N LYS A 241 -25.56 20.81 -7.94
CA LYS A 241 -26.60 21.00 -8.94
C LYS A 241 -26.18 22.04 -10.00
N GLY A 242 -26.29 21.70 -11.28
CA GLY A 242 -25.84 22.55 -12.39
C GLY A 242 -24.42 22.28 -12.91
N TYR A 243 -23.66 21.42 -12.23
CA TYR A 243 -22.26 21.14 -12.55
C TYR A 243 -22.03 19.69 -12.97
N GLY A 244 -21.00 19.49 -13.80
CA GLY A 244 -20.47 18.17 -14.15
C GLY A 244 -21.54 17.19 -14.62
N GLU A 245 -21.62 16.05 -13.93
CA GLU A 245 -22.55 14.97 -14.24
C GLU A 245 -23.88 15.06 -13.47
N SER A 246 -24.00 16.02 -12.55
CA SER A 246 -25.27 16.37 -11.93
C SER A 246 -26.21 17.07 -12.91
N SER A 247 -27.51 16.95 -12.66
CA SER A 247 -28.53 17.58 -13.47
C SER A 247 -28.44 19.12 -13.43
N ALA A 248 -28.55 19.73 -14.61
CA ALA A 248 -28.64 21.18 -14.79
C ALA A 248 -30.05 21.53 -15.33
N PRO A 249 -30.93 22.15 -14.53
CA PRO A 249 -32.27 22.52 -14.99
C PRO A 249 -32.23 23.53 -16.16
N PRO A 250 -33.25 23.55 -17.02
CA PRO A 250 -33.37 24.55 -18.09
C PRO A 250 -33.29 25.98 -17.53
N GLY A 251 -32.52 26.86 -18.19
CA GLY A 251 -32.25 28.24 -17.75
C GLY A 251 -30.95 28.42 -16.95
N GLN A 252 -30.25 27.34 -16.62
CA GLN A 252 -28.88 27.38 -16.09
C GLN A 252 -27.95 26.75 -17.12
N SER A 253 -26.89 27.45 -17.53
CA SER A 253 -25.90 26.89 -18.44
C SER A 253 -25.19 25.71 -17.77
N ARG A 254 -25.27 24.52 -18.37
CA ARG A 254 -24.49 23.37 -17.93
C ARG A 254 -23.02 23.76 -18.04
N GLN A 255 -22.30 23.72 -16.92
CA GLN A 255 -20.87 23.97 -16.93
C GLN A 255 -20.14 22.63 -17.07
N PRO A 256 -19.65 22.28 -18.28
CA PRO A 256 -18.92 21.04 -18.45
C PRO A 256 -17.59 21.11 -17.71
N PHE A 257 -17.17 19.98 -17.16
CA PHE A 257 -15.81 19.80 -16.68
C PHE A 257 -14.85 20.01 -17.85
N LYS A 258 -14.09 21.11 -17.85
CA LYS A 258 -12.94 21.28 -18.73
C LYS A 258 -11.79 20.55 -18.05
N GLY A 259 -11.56 19.30 -18.44
CA GLY A 259 -10.43 18.51 -17.95
C GLY A 259 -9.11 19.26 -18.10
N VAL A 260 -8.21 19.02 -17.15
CA VAL A 260 -6.79 19.42 -17.21
C VAL A 260 -6.00 18.24 -17.75
#